data_AF-A0A7K4GX60-F1
#
_entry.id   AF-A0A7K4GX60-F1
#
_cell.length_a   1.000
_cell.length_b   1.000
_cell.length_c   1.000
_cell.angle_alpha   90.00
_cell.angle_beta   90.00
_cell.angle_gamma   90.00
#
_symmetry.space_group_name_H-M   'P 1'
#
loop_
_entity.id
_entity.type
_entity.pdbx_description
1 polymer ?
#
loop_
_entity_poly.entity_id
_entity_poly.type
_entity_poly.pdbx_seq_one_letter_code
_entity_poly.pdbx_strand_id
1 'polypeptide(L)' 'MLNQTAWTALAQGNVTITFYASDLAGNEASESVTVIKSVPSGLDPGMIVTIVVVSIVGGVAVISVVYIFMKKRITPT' A
#
# COMPACT_ATOMS: atom_id res chain seq x y z
N MET A 1 -6.67 -16.36 -16.84
CA MET A 1 -5.94 -15.39 -15.99
C MET A 1 -6.37 -13.98 -16.38
N LEU A 2 -6.53 -13.07 -15.42
CA LEU A 2 -6.85 -11.67 -15.70
C LEU A 2 -5.62 -10.96 -16.30
N ASN A 3 -5.80 -10.14 -17.33
CA ASN A 3 -4.71 -9.35 -17.89
C ASN A 3 -4.36 -8.18 -16.95
N GLN A 4 -3.21 -8.29 -16.28
CA GLN A 4 -2.76 -7.30 -15.32
C GLN A 4 -2.52 -5.93 -15.95
N THR A 5 -1.97 -5.87 -17.17
CA THR A 5 -1.71 -4.61 -17.87
C THR A 5 -3.01 -3.89 -18.18
N ALA A 6 -4.03 -4.61 -18.65
CA ALA A 6 -5.36 -4.06 -18.91
C ALA A 6 -6.02 -3.55 -17.61
N TRP A 7 -5.94 -4.34 -16.53
CA TRP A 7 -6.47 -3.93 -15.23
C TRP A 7 -5.81 -2.66 -14.69
N THR A 8 -4.48 -2.57 -14.78
CA THR A 8 -3.71 -1.42 -14.30
C THR A 8 -4.06 -0.14 -15.05
N ALA A 9 -4.34 -0.22 -16.36
CA ALA A 9 -4.67 0.94 -17.20
C ALA A 9 -6.07 1.54 -16.94
N LEU A 10 -6.99 0.81 -16.31
CA LEU A 10 -8.34 1.32 -16.01
C LEU A 10 -8.33 2.42 -14.93
N ALA A 11 -9.24 3.39 -15.03
CA ALA A 11 -9.45 4.37 -13.97
C ALA A 11 -10.05 3.74 -12.69
N GLN A 12 -9.95 4.44 -11.57
CA GLN A 12 -10.72 4.08 -10.36
C GLN A 12 -12.22 4.30 -10.60
N GLY A 13 -13.06 3.55 -9.90
CA GLY A 13 -14.52 3.60 -10.01
C GLY A 13 -15.12 2.24 -10.39
N ASN A 14 -16.33 2.27 -10.93
CA ASN A 14 -17.04 1.06 -11.34
C ASN A 14 -16.39 0.45 -12.59
N VAL A 15 -16.05 -0.82 -12.51
CA VAL A 15 -15.54 -1.63 -13.62
C VAL A 15 -16.47 -2.82 -13.81
N THR A 16 -17.02 -2.96 -15.00
CA THR A 16 -17.83 -4.13 -15.38
C THR A 16 -16.92 -5.21 -15.95
N ILE A 17 -17.00 -6.41 -15.39
CA ILE A 17 -16.30 -7.60 -15.86
C ILE A 17 -17.35 -8.53 -16.47
N THR A 18 -17.21 -8.85 -17.75
CA THR A 18 -18.08 -9.78 -18.46
C THR A 18 -17.37 -11.10 -18.70
N PHE A 19 -18.00 -12.19 -18.29
CA PHE A 19 -17.56 -13.56 -18.53
C PHE A 19 -18.30 -14.11 -19.74
N TYR A 20 -17.58 -14.81 -20.62
CA TYR A 20 -18.14 -15.45 -21.80
C TYR A 20 -17.88 -16.96 -21.70
N ALA A 21 -18.88 -17.75 -22.08
CA ALA A 21 -18.79 -19.19 -22.21
C ALA A 21 -19.33 -19.60 -23.58
N SER A 22 -18.57 -20.43 -24.29
CA SER A 22 -18.94 -20.98 -25.59
C SER A 22 -18.98 -22.50 -25.53
N ASP A 23 -19.98 -23.13 -26.14
CA ASP A 23 -20.01 -24.58 -26.32
C ASP A 23 -19.38 -25.03 -27.66
N LEU A 24 -19.26 -26.34 -27.87
CA LEU A 24 -18.71 -26.92 -29.10
C LEU A 24 -19.60 -26.70 -30.33
N ALA A 25 -20.89 -26.40 -30.13
CA ALA A 25 -21.82 -26.07 -31.21
C ALA A 25 -21.72 -24.59 -31.60
N GLY A 26 -20.93 -23.79 -30.90
CA GLY A 26 -20.73 -22.36 -31.14
C GLY A 26 -21.76 -21.47 -30.45
N ASN A 27 -22.55 -21.99 -29.51
CA ASN A 27 -23.45 -21.16 -28.72
C ASN A 27 -22.63 -20.38 -27.68
N GLU A 28 -22.83 -19.06 -27.62
CA GLU A 28 -22.19 -18.19 -26.64
C GLU A 28 -23.21 -17.67 -25.62
N ALA A 29 -22.83 -17.73 -24.34
CA ALA A 29 -23.54 -17.11 -23.24
C ALA A 29 -22.59 -16.18 -22.47
N SER A 30 -23.13 -15.16 -21.81
CA SER A 30 -22.33 -14.24 -21.01
C SER A 30 -23.04 -13.80 -19.73
N GLU A 31 -22.25 -13.46 -18.72
CA GLU A 31 -22.70 -12.94 -17.42
C GLU A 31 -21.78 -11.82 -16.97
N SER A 32 -22.28 -10.84 -16.22
CA SER A 32 -21.50 -9.65 -15.85
C SER A 32 -21.55 -9.33 -14.37
N VAL A 33 -20.42 -8.87 -13.83
CA VAL A 33 -20.32 -8.35 -12.45
C VAL A 33 -19.73 -6.95 -12.47
N THR A 34 -20.26 -6.07 -11.63
CA THR A 34 -19.69 -4.73 -11.41
C THR A 34 -18.84 -4.75 -10.15
N VAL A 35 -17.59 -4.34 -10.27
CA VAL A 35 -16.65 -4.20 -9.14
C VAL A 35 -16.24 -2.73 -8.99
N ILE A 36 -15.92 -2.31 -7.79
CA ILE A 36 -15.40 -0.96 -7.53
C ILE A 36 -13.87 -1.04 -7.44
N LYS A 37 -13.17 -0.53 -8.46
CA LYS A 37 -11.72 -0.35 -8.42
C LYS A 37 -11.41 0.90 -7.61
N SER A 38 -10.75 0.74 -6.47
CA SER A 38 -10.28 1.86 -5.67
C SER A 38 -8.82 1.66 -5.29
N VAL A 39 -8.07 2.76 -5.24
CA VAL A 39 -6.79 2.80 -4.56
C VAL A 39 -7.06 3.46 -3.22
N PRO A 40 -6.63 2.87 -2.08
CA PRO A 40 -6.81 3.50 -0.78
C PRO A 40 -6.27 4.94 -0.81
N SER A 41 -7.13 5.91 -0.53
CA SER A 41 -6.72 7.30 -0.37
C SER A 41 -6.23 7.51 1.05
N GLY A 42 -4.93 7.79 1.22
CA GLY A 42 -4.33 8.11 2.52
C GLY A 42 -3.17 7.19 2.90
N LEU A 43 -2.54 7.50 4.03
CA LEU A 43 -1.57 6.60 4.64
C LEU A 43 -2.34 5.41 5.23
N ASP A 44 -2.04 4.21 4.74
CA ASP A 44 -2.51 2.97 5.34
C ASP A 44 -2.18 2.95 6.85
N PRO A 45 -3.05 2.44 7.74
CA PRO A 45 -2.77 2.36 9.17
C PRO A 45 -1.42 1.72 9.51
N GLY A 46 -0.98 0.70 8.76
CA GLY A 46 0.33 0.10 8.90
C GLY A 46 1.48 1.04 8.52
N MET A 47 1.28 1.86 7.48
CA MET A 47 2.23 2.93 7.11
C MET A 47 2.32 4.01 8.18
N ILE A 48 1.19 4.42 8.77
CA ILE A 48 1.16 5.40 9.88
C ILE A 48 1.93 4.86 11.08
N VAL A 49 1.66 3.61 11.50
CA VAL A 49 2.35 2.97 12.61
C VAL A 49 3.86 2.90 12.36
N THR A 50 4.26 2.55 11.14
CA THR A 50 5.67 2.49 10.76
C THR A 50 6.36 3.86 10.88
N ILE A 51 5.73 4.92 10.38
CA ILE A 51 6.25 6.30 10.48
C ILE A 51 6.41 6.72 11.94
N VAL A 52 5.42 6.44 12.78
CA VAL A 52 5.44 6.79 14.21
C VAL A 52 6.58 6.05 14.93
N VAL A 53 6.71 4.74 14.72
CA VAL A 53 7.75 3.91 15.35
C VAL A 53 9.15 4.39 14.95
N VAL A 54 9.38 4.61 13.64
CA VAL A 54 10.69 5.07 13.14
C VAL A 54 11.04 6.46 13.71
N SER A 55 10.05 7.35 13.81
CA SER A 55 10.24 8.70 14.36
C SER A 55 10.59 8.67 15.86
N ILE A 56 9.93 7.80 16.64
CA ILE A 56 10.23 7.62 18.06
C ILE A 56 11.62 7.02 18.24
N VAL A 57 11.94 5.92 17.53
CA VAL A 57 13.24 5.25 17.63
C VAL A 57 14.38 6.20 17.23
N GLY A 58 14.21 6.93 16.11
CA GLY A 58 15.15 7.93 15.66
C GLY A 58 15.35 9.06 16.68
N GLY A 59 14.25 9.58 17.23
CA GLY A 59 14.29 10.62 18.27
C GLY A 59 15.04 10.16 19.52
N VAL A 60 14.73 8.97 20.04
CA VAL A 60 15.40 8.39 21.21
C VAL A 60 16.89 8.19 20.94
N ALA A 61 17.26 7.68 19.76
CA ALA A 61 18.65 7.49 19.39
C ALA A 61 19.42 8.81 19.37
N VAL A 62 18.85 9.86 18.76
CA VAL A 62 19.45 11.20 18.72
C VAL A 62 19.62 11.78 20.11
N ILE A 63 18.58 11.73 20.96
CA ILE A 63 18.65 12.21 22.35
C ILE A 63 19.74 11.48 23.13
N SER A 64 19.83 10.17 22.97
CA SER A 64 20.85 9.34 23.64
C SER A 64 22.27 9.71 23.22
N VAL A 65 22.50 9.92 21.92
CA VAL A 65 23.81 10.34 21.38
C VAL A 65 24.18 11.73 21.89
N VAL A 66 23.26 12.69 21.85
CA VAL A 66 23.48 14.06 22.35
C VAL A 66 23.83 14.03 23.84
N TYR A 67 23.10 13.26 24.64
CA TYR A 67 23.36 13.09 26.06
C TYR A 67 24.77 12.54 26.33
N ILE A 68 25.18 11.47 25.62
CA ILE A 68 26.52 10.89 25.74
C ILE A 68 27.59 11.92 25.39
N PHE A 69 27.39 12.68 24.31
CA PHE A 69 28.34 13.70 23.87
C PHE A 69 28.45 14.86 24.87
N MET A 70 27.34 15.32 25.44
CA MET A 70 27.33 16.35 26.49
C MET A 70 28.03 15.86 27.76
N LYS A 71 27.76 14.63 28.21
CA LYS A 71 28.41 14.05 29.39
C LYS A 71 29.93 13.94 29.21
N LYS A 72 30.40 13.50 28.03
CA LYS A 72 31.85 13.46 27.71
C LYS A 72 32.53 14.83 27.77
N ARG A 73 31.80 15.93 27.49
CA ARG A 73 32.35 17.29 27.57
C ARG A 73 32.41 17.86 28.99
N ILE A 74 31.57 17.37 29.91
CA ILE A 74 31.46 17.89 31.28
C ILE A 74 32.40 17.16 32.25
N THR A 75 32.80 15.92 31.95
CA THR A 75 33.81 15.20 32.73
C THR A 75 35.19 15.37 32.06
N PRO A 76 35.98 16.40 32.39
CA PRO A 76 37.39 16.42 32.01
C PRO A 76 38.10 15.28 32.74
N THR A 77 38.75 14.39 31.99
CA THR A 77 39.84 13.54 32.51
C THR A 77 41.00 14.39 32.98
#